data_AF-A0A1B8CTK9-F1
#
_entry.id   AF-A0A1B8CTK9-F1
#
_cell.length_a   1.000
_cell.length_b   1.000
_cell.length_c   1.000
_cell.angle_alpha   90.00
_cell.angle_beta   90.00
_cell.angle_gamma   90.00
#
_symmetry.space_group_name_H-M   'P 1'
#
loop_
_entity.id
_entity.type
_entity.pdbx_description
1 polymer ?
#
loop_
_entity_poly.entity_id
_entity_poly.type
_entity_poly.pdbx_seq_one_letter_code
_entity_poly.pdbx_strand_id
1 'polypeptide(L)'
;MASSSPSLLEHAKTAIRDSRPPVTDDLTYLTIVQSHLSPELLPALNDVLQDVELTQRIGWDLVHMLLPLPGSAPCLKTVARLGNPREVILQVTEALRLLVLDQPEEEEDNEATEDKAAETEDVKKTEKTEEAEPTRDALVASPTPAETPEPTEVDKFCLLVSMLATLHPRIKTKYPSRFLSASLMAILSSYRPSSQATHAITAFAQTLSGNKRPPLPTRKSSLSIQNLTIASDEKDEKAPDPEAAAEDPKEEAIQKKLVQSFVTHIIELYVKDNSLDWSARLQEHFAPDKIVPGKKNFGEAFREDLELQEREVLLGKLV
;
A
#
# COMPACT_ATOMS: atom_id res chain seq x y z
N MET A 1 4.95 42.15 -1.68
CA MET A 1 3.50 41.90 -1.56
C MET A 1 3.32 40.44 -1.15
N ALA A 2 3.25 40.16 0.15
CA ALA A 2 3.13 38.79 0.69
C ALA A 2 2.53 38.82 2.11
N SER A 3 1.39 39.49 2.30
CA SER A 3 0.70 39.56 3.61
C SER A 3 -0.75 39.07 3.59
N SER A 4 -1.19 38.37 2.53
CA SER A 4 -2.60 37.97 2.36
C SER A 4 -2.91 36.51 2.69
N SER A 5 -1.90 35.67 2.93
CA SER A 5 -2.05 34.22 3.20
C SER A 5 -2.56 33.85 4.61
N PRO A 6 -2.10 34.46 5.72
CA PRO A 6 -2.48 33.99 7.05
C PRO A 6 -3.95 34.29 7.40
N SER A 7 -4.54 35.35 6.84
CA SER A 7 -5.97 35.63 7.04
C SER A 7 -6.83 34.55 6.37
N LEU A 8 -6.54 34.15 5.14
CA LEU A 8 -7.35 33.16 4.41
C LEU A 8 -7.34 31.79 5.09
N LEU A 9 -6.19 31.35 5.59
CA LEU A 9 -6.08 30.09 6.32
C LEU A 9 -6.90 30.11 7.62
N GLU A 10 -6.87 31.21 8.37
CA GLU A 10 -7.69 31.35 9.57
C GLU A 10 -9.19 31.40 9.25
N HIS A 11 -9.59 32.02 8.14
CA HIS A 11 -10.98 31.96 7.68
C HIS A 11 -11.39 30.54 7.32
N ALA A 12 -10.54 29.77 6.63
CA ALA A 12 -10.80 28.37 6.29
C ALA A 12 -10.93 27.47 7.54
N LYS A 13 -10.04 27.65 8.53
CA LYS A 13 -10.13 26.95 9.83
C LYS A 13 -11.43 27.26 10.56
N THR A 14 -11.82 28.53 10.58
CA THR A 14 -13.07 28.99 11.21
C THR A 14 -14.27 28.40 10.49
N ALA A 15 -14.28 28.44 9.15
CA ALA A 15 -15.35 27.89 8.33
C ALA A 15 -15.59 26.40 8.62
N ILE A 16 -14.53 25.57 8.63
CA ILE A 16 -14.65 24.13 8.94
C ILE A 16 -15.09 23.89 10.38
N ARG A 17 -14.68 24.72 11.35
CA ARG A 17 -15.07 24.52 12.76
C ARG A 17 -16.50 24.93 13.05
N ASP A 18 -16.95 26.03 12.46
CA ASP A 18 -18.24 26.66 12.76
C ASP A 18 -19.39 26.08 11.92
N SER A 19 -19.09 25.50 10.75
CA SER A 19 -20.09 24.83 9.92
C SER A 19 -20.40 23.40 10.34
N ARG A 20 -19.81 22.87 11.41
CA ARG A 20 -20.05 21.48 11.82
C ARG A 20 -21.54 21.21 12.10
N PRO A 21 -22.07 20.03 11.72
CA PRO A 21 -23.40 19.61 12.13
C PRO A 21 -23.59 19.74 13.66
N PRO A 22 -24.75 20.23 14.13
CA PRO A 22 -26.00 20.42 13.39
C PRO A 22 -26.15 21.79 12.69
N VAL A 23 -25.12 22.64 12.65
CA VAL A 23 -25.22 23.98 12.02
C VAL A 23 -25.52 23.87 10.53
N THR A 24 -24.88 22.93 9.85
CA THR A 24 -25.22 22.52 8.49
C THR A 24 -25.56 21.03 8.46
N ASP A 25 -26.17 20.57 7.38
CA ASP A 25 -26.27 19.14 7.08
C ASP A 25 -24.90 18.57 6.64
N ASP A 26 -24.79 17.25 6.67
CA ASP A 26 -23.54 16.52 6.43
C ASP A 26 -23.01 16.74 5.00
N LEU A 27 -23.89 16.84 4.00
CA LEU A 27 -23.49 17.06 2.60
C LEU A 27 -22.97 18.48 2.39
N THR A 28 -23.67 19.49 2.94
CA THR A 28 -23.20 20.87 2.92
C THR A 28 -21.85 21.01 3.63
N TYR A 29 -21.69 20.34 4.78
CA TYR A 29 -20.43 20.34 5.52
C TYR A 29 -19.27 19.76 4.69
N LEU A 30 -19.49 18.59 4.06
CA LEU A 30 -18.49 17.97 3.18
C LEU A 30 -18.10 18.89 2.01
N THR A 31 -19.07 19.61 1.43
CA THR A 31 -18.81 20.57 0.35
C THR A 31 -17.92 21.73 0.84
N ILE A 32 -18.14 22.22 2.06
CA ILE A 32 -17.31 23.27 2.69
C ILE A 32 -15.90 22.73 2.97
N VAL A 33 -15.77 21.51 3.49
CA VAL A 33 -14.46 20.87 3.71
C VAL A 33 -13.71 20.73 2.39
N GLN A 34 -14.38 20.23 1.34
CA GLN A 34 -13.80 20.03 0.02
C GLN A 34 -13.29 21.34 -0.60
N SER A 35 -14.03 22.45 -0.46
CA SER A 35 -13.65 23.74 -1.05
C SER A 35 -12.43 24.39 -0.39
N HIS A 36 -12.13 24.04 0.86
CA HIS A 36 -11.01 24.56 1.64
C HIS A 36 -9.85 23.58 1.79
N LEU A 37 -9.97 22.37 1.25
CA LEU A 37 -9.02 21.29 1.49
C LEU A 37 -7.63 21.62 0.93
N SER A 38 -6.63 21.66 1.81
CA SER A 38 -5.24 21.96 1.49
C SER A 38 -4.30 21.35 2.55
N PRO A 39 -3.01 21.10 2.24
CA PRO A 39 -2.08 20.50 3.20
C PRO A 39 -1.96 21.28 4.52
N GLU A 40 -2.02 22.61 4.46
CA GLU A 40 -1.95 23.49 5.64
C GLU A 40 -3.16 23.36 6.58
N LEU A 41 -4.31 22.91 6.05
CA LEU A 41 -5.55 22.78 6.80
C LEU A 41 -5.74 21.38 7.41
N LEU A 42 -4.97 20.39 6.95
CA LEU A 42 -5.06 19.00 7.42
C LEU A 42 -4.93 18.86 8.95
N PRO A 43 -4.05 19.58 9.67
CA PRO A 43 -4.01 19.48 11.13
C PRO A 43 -5.33 19.91 11.78
N ALA A 44 -5.92 21.03 11.33
CA ALA A 44 -7.18 21.52 11.86
C ALA A 44 -8.35 20.60 11.51
N LEU A 45 -8.35 20.00 10.31
CA LEU A 45 -9.31 18.98 9.93
C LEU A 45 -9.16 17.73 10.80
N ASN A 46 -7.93 17.29 11.07
CA ASN A 46 -7.67 16.14 11.93
C ASN A 46 -8.16 16.34 13.37
N ASP A 47 -8.07 17.56 13.90
CA ASP A 47 -8.66 17.92 15.20
C ASP A 47 -10.18 17.75 15.18
N VAL A 48 -10.84 18.19 14.10
CA VAL A 48 -12.29 18.05 13.94
C VAL A 48 -12.69 16.58 13.78
N LEU A 49 -11.90 15.78 13.07
CA LEU A 49 -12.11 14.34 12.90
C LEU A 49 -11.88 13.52 14.19
N GLN A 50 -11.40 14.12 15.27
CA GLN A 50 -11.40 13.44 16.57
C GLN A 50 -12.81 13.28 17.16
N ASP A 51 -13.79 14.02 16.66
CA ASP A 51 -15.20 13.83 17.01
C ASP A 51 -15.71 12.53 16.38
N VAL A 52 -16.04 11.56 17.24
CA VAL A 52 -16.49 10.22 16.84
C VAL A 52 -17.83 10.28 16.10
N GLU A 53 -18.80 11.04 16.61
CA GLU A 53 -20.15 11.08 16.04
C GLU A 53 -20.15 11.74 14.66
N LEU A 54 -19.34 12.79 14.50
CA LEU A 54 -19.14 13.41 13.20
C LEU A 54 -18.43 12.45 12.25
N THR A 55 -17.30 11.89 12.67
CA THR A 55 -16.43 11.07 11.81
C THR A 55 -17.10 9.76 11.39
N GLN A 56 -17.97 9.19 12.22
CA GLN A 56 -18.79 8.04 11.84
C GLN A 56 -19.71 8.34 10.66
N ARG A 57 -20.21 9.57 10.53
CA ARG A 57 -21.16 9.98 9.49
C ARG A 57 -20.49 10.38 8.19
N ILE A 58 -19.38 11.14 8.27
CA ILE A 58 -18.74 11.75 7.09
C ILE A 58 -17.37 11.18 6.72
N GLY A 59 -16.75 10.40 7.61
CA GLY A 59 -15.33 10.05 7.47
C GLY A 59 -15.02 9.22 6.23
N TRP A 60 -15.96 8.38 5.80
CA TRP A 60 -15.80 7.50 4.64
C TRP A 60 -15.79 8.28 3.31
N ASP A 61 -16.58 9.35 3.18
CA ASP A 61 -16.57 10.23 2.00
C ASP A 61 -15.22 10.95 1.81
N LEU A 62 -14.51 11.20 2.91
CA LEU A 62 -13.22 11.89 2.90
C LEU A 62 -12.07 11.05 2.34
N VAL A 63 -12.22 9.73 2.20
CA VAL A 63 -11.12 8.83 1.81
C VAL A 63 -10.52 9.23 0.45
N HIS A 64 -11.35 9.36 -0.58
CA HIS A 64 -10.88 9.74 -1.92
C HIS A 64 -10.37 11.19 -2.00
N MET A 65 -10.92 12.09 -1.19
CA MET A 65 -10.48 13.49 -1.15
C MET A 65 -9.12 13.65 -0.47
N LEU A 66 -8.86 12.87 0.59
CA LEU A 66 -7.63 12.95 1.38
C LEU A 66 -6.48 12.17 0.75
N LEU A 67 -6.75 11.03 0.11
CA LEU A 67 -5.73 10.15 -0.45
C LEU A 67 -4.69 10.83 -1.37
N PRO A 68 -5.07 11.74 -2.31
CA PRO A 68 -4.09 12.40 -3.17
C PRO A 68 -3.28 13.50 -2.47
N LEU A 69 -3.67 13.94 -1.27
CA LEU A 69 -3.05 15.09 -0.62
C LEU A 69 -1.80 14.71 0.19
N PRO A 70 -0.70 15.47 0.05
CA PRO A 70 0.49 15.24 0.86
C PRO A 70 0.19 15.55 2.34
N GLY A 71 0.68 14.68 3.23
CA GLY A 71 0.49 14.83 4.67
C GLY A 71 -0.90 14.43 5.18
N SER A 72 -1.78 13.86 4.35
CA SER A 72 -3.14 13.45 4.75
C SER A 72 -3.21 12.17 5.59
N ALA A 73 -2.10 11.43 5.68
CA ALA A 73 -2.02 10.17 6.41
C ALA A 73 -2.57 10.22 7.85
N PRO A 74 -2.34 11.26 8.68
CA PRO A 74 -2.95 11.38 10.00
C PRO A 74 -4.48 11.45 9.95
N CYS A 75 -5.06 12.23 9.03
CA CYS A 75 -6.50 12.30 8.85
C CYS A 75 -7.09 10.94 8.47
N LEU A 76 -6.46 10.24 7.51
CA LEU A 76 -6.89 8.92 7.06
C LEU A 76 -6.76 7.86 8.18
N LYS A 77 -5.74 7.96 9.04
CA LYS A 77 -5.61 7.13 10.24
C LYS A 77 -6.75 7.40 11.24
N THR A 78 -7.09 8.67 11.46
CA THR A 78 -8.23 9.05 12.31
C THR A 78 -9.55 8.51 11.73
N VAL A 79 -9.77 8.63 10.42
CA VAL A 79 -10.93 8.04 9.74
C VAL A 79 -10.97 6.52 9.92
N ALA A 80 -9.85 5.82 9.75
CA ALA A 80 -9.77 4.37 9.96
C ALA A 80 -10.03 3.96 11.42
N ARG A 81 -9.76 4.85 12.38
CA ARG A 81 -9.95 4.61 13.82
C ARG A 81 -11.37 4.91 14.31
N LEU A 82 -11.98 5.98 13.80
CA LEU A 82 -13.22 6.56 14.35
C LEU A 82 -14.41 6.47 13.38
N GLY A 83 -14.18 6.38 12.08
CA GLY A 83 -15.24 6.28 11.07
C GLY A 83 -16.03 4.97 11.15
N ASN A 84 -17.18 4.94 10.47
CA ASN A 84 -17.99 3.72 10.34
C ASN A 84 -17.17 2.65 9.60
N PRO A 85 -16.80 1.53 10.25
CA PRO A 85 -15.86 0.58 9.67
C PRO A 85 -16.40 -0.09 8.40
N ARG A 86 -17.71 -0.23 8.24
CA ARG A 86 -18.32 -0.85 7.04
C ARG A 86 -18.11 0.01 5.81
N GLU A 87 -18.53 1.27 5.89
CA GLU A 87 -18.41 2.23 4.79
C GLU A 87 -16.95 2.54 4.47
N VAL A 88 -16.10 2.71 5.50
CA VAL A 88 -14.67 2.97 5.28
C VAL A 88 -13.99 1.78 4.61
N ILE A 89 -14.31 0.52 4.96
CA ILE A 89 -13.75 -0.65 4.26
C ILE A 89 -14.17 -0.64 2.78
N LEU A 90 -15.43 -0.36 2.48
CA LEU A 90 -15.91 -0.30 1.09
C LEU A 90 -15.15 0.76 0.29
N GLN A 91 -14.98 1.96 0.86
CA GLN A 91 -14.29 3.07 0.21
C GLN A 91 -12.79 2.87 0.07
N VAL A 92 -12.14 2.27 1.06
CA VAL A 92 -10.73 1.88 0.95
C VAL A 92 -10.54 0.78 -0.09
N THR A 93 -11.46 -0.19 -0.14
CA THR A 93 -11.42 -1.28 -1.13
C THR A 93 -11.63 -0.73 -2.54
N GLU A 94 -12.51 0.25 -2.73
CA GLU A 94 -12.69 0.90 -4.02
C GLU A 94 -11.50 1.76 -4.41
N ALA A 95 -10.96 2.56 -3.48
CA ALA A 95 -9.75 3.34 -3.72
C ALA A 95 -8.57 2.47 -4.16
N LEU A 96 -8.40 1.28 -3.56
CA LEU A 96 -7.37 0.31 -3.98
C LEU A 96 -7.55 -0.14 -5.44
N ARG A 97 -8.78 -0.38 -5.90
CA ARG A 97 -9.05 -0.79 -7.29
C ARG A 97 -8.78 0.32 -8.31
N LEU A 98 -8.92 1.57 -7.89
CA LEU A 98 -8.67 2.74 -8.72
C LEU A 98 -7.19 3.11 -8.81
N LEU A 99 -6.33 2.52 -7.96
CA LEU A 99 -4.88 2.74 -8.08
C LEU A 99 -4.37 2.14 -9.39
N VAL A 100 -3.72 2.98 -10.19
CA VAL A 100 -3.01 2.54 -11.39
C VAL A 100 -1.54 2.40 -11.02
N LEU A 101 -1.15 1.24 -10.49
CA LEU A 101 0.27 0.91 -10.36
C LEU A 101 0.76 0.47 -11.74
N ASP A 102 1.62 1.28 -12.38
CA ASP A 102 2.25 1.10 -13.69
C ASP A 102 2.05 -0.31 -14.27
N GLN A 103 0.93 -0.56 -14.94
CA GLN A 103 0.69 -1.87 -15.55
C GLN A 103 1.81 -2.09 -16.56
N PRO A 104 2.58 -3.21 -16.48
CA PRO A 104 3.32 -3.59 -17.67
C PRO A 104 2.26 -3.71 -18.76
N GLU A 105 2.44 -2.97 -19.85
CA GLU A 105 1.58 -3.12 -21.03
C GLU A 105 1.62 -4.62 -21.35
N GLU A 106 0.53 -5.33 -21.05
CA GLU A 106 0.32 -6.64 -21.63
C GLU A 106 0.22 -6.34 -23.12
N GLU A 107 1.30 -6.61 -23.86
CA GLU A 107 1.22 -6.71 -25.32
C GLU A 107 0.07 -7.67 -25.58
N GLU A 108 -1.09 -7.14 -25.98
CA GLU A 108 -2.23 -7.95 -26.39
C GLU A 108 -1.72 -8.82 -27.54
N ASP A 109 -1.37 -10.07 -27.22
CA ASP A 109 -1.15 -11.13 -28.18
C ASP A 109 -2.45 -11.28 -28.96
N ASN A 110 -2.48 -10.59 -30.09
CA ASN A 110 -3.61 -10.55 -30.99
C ASN A 110 -3.68 -11.94 -31.66
N GLU A 111 -4.36 -12.89 -31.01
CA GLU A 111 -4.69 -14.20 -31.57
C GLU A 111 -5.65 -14.03 -32.75
N ALA A 112 -5.08 -13.71 -33.92
CA ALA A 112 -5.76 -13.83 -35.19
C ALA A 112 -5.76 -15.30 -35.64
N THR A 113 -6.91 -15.93 -35.41
CA THR A 113 -7.46 -17.15 -36.05
C THR A 113 -6.73 -17.71 -37.28
N GLU A 114 -6.40 -19.00 -37.20
CA GLU A 114 -5.99 -19.87 -38.32
C GLU A 114 -7.06 -19.95 -39.43
N ASP A 115 -6.65 -19.81 -40.72
CA ASP A 115 -6.80 -20.90 -41.70
C ASP A 115 -6.07 -20.64 -43.06
N LYS A 116 -5.21 -21.61 -43.40
CA LYS A 116 -4.78 -22.16 -44.72
C LYS A 116 -3.81 -21.44 -45.70
N ALA A 117 -2.58 -21.99 -45.68
CA ALA A 117 -1.84 -22.68 -46.76
C ALA A 117 -1.55 -21.97 -48.11
N ALA A 118 -0.26 -21.68 -48.37
CA ALA A 118 0.62 -22.34 -49.36
C ALA A 118 1.93 -21.54 -49.59
N GLU A 119 3.05 -22.28 -49.63
CA GLU A 119 4.34 -22.12 -50.35
C GLU A 119 4.65 -20.77 -51.05
N THR A 120 5.85 -20.15 -51.04
CA THR A 120 7.23 -20.62 -51.29
C THR A 120 8.28 -19.56 -50.88
N GLU A 121 9.51 -20.03 -50.63
CA GLU A 121 10.85 -19.44 -50.83
C GLU A 121 11.05 -17.93 -51.11
N ASP A 122 11.96 -17.27 -50.37
CA ASP A 122 13.34 -16.92 -50.82
C ASP A 122 13.94 -15.69 -50.06
N VAL A 123 15.25 -15.80 -49.88
CA VAL A 123 16.32 -15.04 -49.22
C VAL A 123 16.33 -13.51 -49.44
N LYS A 124 16.61 -12.70 -48.38
CA LYS A 124 17.79 -11.79 -48.28
C LYS A 124 17.95 -11.01 -46.94
N LYS A 125 19.12 -11.24 -46.30
CA LYS A 125 20.10 -10.30 -45.69
C LYS A 125 19.67 -8.80 -45.65
N THR A 126 19.92 -7.99 -44.60
CA THR A 126 21.25 -7.55 -44.12
C THR A 126 21.08 -6.62 -42.88
N GLU A 127 21.89 -6.82 -41.83
CA GLU A 127 22.66 -5.86 -40.96
C GLU A 127 22.08 -4.45 -40.62
N LYS A 128 22.33 -3.77 -39.49
CA LYS A 128 23.17 -3.88 -38.28
C LYS A 128 22.80 -2.67 -37.38
N THR A 129 22.85 -2.88 -36.06
CA THR A 129 23.53 -2.06 -35.03
C THR A 129 23.33 -0.54 -34.97
N GLU A 130 22.88 -0.02 -33.81
CA GLU A 130 23.65 0.93 -32.97
C GLU A 130 22.99 1.17 -31.61
N GLU A 131 23.68 0.73 -30.54
CA GLU A 131 23.55 1.20 -29.17
C GLU A 131 24.09 2.63 -29.06
N ALA A 132 23.45 3.49 -28.26
CA ALA A 132 24.13 4.64 -27.64
C ALA A 132 23.36 5.15 -26.40
N GLU A 133 23.90 4.87 -25.22
CA GLU A 133 23.88 5.74 -24.03
C GLU A 133 25.35 6.14 -23.73
N PRO A 134 25.67 7.06 -22.80
CA PRO A 134 24.96 8.23 -22.27
C PRO A 134 25.88 9.49 -22.31
N THR A 135 25.34 10.71 -22.13
CA THR A 135 26.20 11.90 -21.87
C THR A 135 25.78 12.62 -20.60
N ARG A 136 26.77 12.77 -19.71
CA ARG A 136 26.74 13.49 -18.44
C ARG A 136 27.15 14.95 -18.66
N ASP A 137 26.40 15.89 -18.08
CA ASP A 137 26.86 17.12 -17.41
C ASP A 137 25.61 17.95 -17.05
N ALA A 138 25.15 17.90 -15.80
CA ALA A 138 25.51 18.85 -14.74
C ALA A 138 24.98 20.26 -15.00
N LEU A 139 23.96 20.68 -14.25
CA LEU A 139 23.77 22.05 -13.76
C LEU A 139 22.74 22.09 -12.61
N VAL A 140 23.30 22.02 -11.41
CA VAL A 140 22.92 22.72 -10.18
C VAL A 140 21.59 23.51 -10.24
N ALA A 141 20.58 23.01 -9.52
CA ALA A 141 19.51 23.83 -8.96
C ALA A 141 19.60 23.78 -7.43
N SER A 142 19.75 24.96 -6.85
CA SER A 142 19.82 25.27 -5.42
C SER A 142 18.59 24.74 -4.62
N PRO A 143 18.70 24.46 -3.31
CA PRO A 143 17.58 23.95 -2.52
C PRO A 143 16.56 25.07 -2.23
N THR A 144 15.37 24.95 -2.81
CA THR A 144 14.17 25.73 -2.48
C THR A 144 13.45 25.05 -1.29
N PRO A 145 12.85 25.78 -0.33
CA PRO A 145 12.42 25.21 0.94
C PRO A 145 11.12 24.39 0.82
N ALA A 146 11.22 23.10 1.13
CA ALA A 146 10.20 22.19 1.66
C ALA A 146 8.77 22.29 1.09
N GLU A 147 8.57 21.88 -0.17
CA GLU A 147 7.28 21.34 -0.60
C GLU A 147 7.30 19.83 -0.29
N THR A 148 6.36 19.36 0.53
CA THR A 148 6.18 17.91 0.75
C THR A 148 5.78 17.26 -0.58
N PRO A 149 6.53 16.27 -1.08
CA PRO A 149 6.24 15.65 -2.37
C PRO A 149 4.84 15.00 -2.35
N GLU A 150 4.17 15.02 -3.50
CA GLU A 150 2.91 14.32 -3.67
C GLU A 150 3.08 12.82 -3.36
N PRO A 151 2.08 12.18 -2.71
CA PRO A 151 2.19 10.78 -2.34
C PRO A 151 2.24 9.90 -3.60
N THR A 152 3.22 9.00 -3.67
CA THR A 152 3.32 8.05 -4.77
C THR A 152 2.17 7.04 -4.72
N GLU A 153 1.88 6.37 -5.84
CA GLU A 153 0.83 5.34 -5.85
C GLU A 153 1.15 4.16 -4.89
N VAL A 154 2.44 3.85 -4.69
CA VAL A 154 2.89 2.87 -3.70
C VAL A 154 2.62 3.36 -2.27
N ASP A 155 2.82 4.65 -1.99
CA ASP A 155 2.47 5.24 -0.69
C ASP A 155 0.96 5.18 -0.42
N LYS A 156 0.15 5.51 -1.43
CA LYS A 156 -1.32 5.40 -1.39
C LYS A 156 -1.75 3.96 -1.11
N PHE A 157 -1.19 2.99 -1.84
CA PHE A 157 -1.42 1.56 -1.62
C PHE A 157 -1.11 1.16 -0.18
N CYS A 158 0.08 1.49 0.32
CA CYS A 158 0.50 1.13 1.67
C CYS A 158 -0.39 1.76 2.74
N LEU A 159 -0.80 3.01 2.54
CA LEU A 159 -1.71 3.70 3.44
C LEU A 159 -3.08 3.03 3.48
N LEU A 160 -3.66 2.70 2.33
CA LEU A 160 -4.95 2.00 2.24
C LEU A 160 -4.91 0.61 2.90
N VAL A 161 -3.85 -0.19 2.64
CA VAL A 161 -3.65 -1.48 3.32
C VAL A 161 -3.52 -1.32 4.83
N SER A 162 -2.84 -0.27 5.29
CA SER A 162 -2.70 0.02 6.72
C SER A 162 -4.02 0.45 7.38
N MET A 163 -4.90 1.14 6.65
CA MET A 163 -6.26 1.43 7.10
C MET A 163 -7.06 0.13 7.25
N LEU A 164 -6.99 -0.78 6.27
CA LEU A 164 -7.64 -2.10 6.36
C LEU A 164 -7.16 -2.91 7.56
N ALA A 165 -5.86 -2.86 7.91
CA ALA A 165 -5.33 -3.50 9.12
C ALA A 165 -5.98 -2.96 10.41
N THR A 166 -6.39 -1.70 10.41
CA THR A 166 -7.09 -1.08 11.55
C THR A 166 -8.58 -1.40 11.56
N LEU A 167 -9.21 -1.51 10.38
CA LEU A 167 -10.65 -1.64 10.20
C LEU A 167 -11.17 -3.08 10.34
N HIS A 168 -10.46 -4.07 9.79
CA HIS A 168 -10.90 -5.47 9.84
C HIS A 168 -11.02 -6.04 11.27
N PRO A 169 -10.18 -5.65 12.25
CA PRO A 169 -10.42 -6.00 13.65
C PRO A 169 -11.59 -5.24 14.31
N ARG A 170 -12.05 -4.13 13.72
CA ARG A 170 -13.14 -3.30 14.28
C ARG A 170 -14.52 -3.75 13.81
N ILE A 171 -14.64 -4.20 12.56
CA ILE A 171 -15.92 -4.57 11.97
C ILE A 171 -16.52 -5.80 12.66
N LYS A 172 -17.77 -5.70 13.10
CA LYS A 172 -18.54 -6.77 13.74
C LYS A 172 -19.81 -6.97 12.96
N THR A 173 -19.79 -7.91 12.03
CA THR A 173 -20.95 -8.25 11.20
C THR A 173 -21.27 -9.72 11.34
N LYS A 174 -22.41 -10.17 10.82
CA LYS A 174 -22.72 -11.60 10.78
C LYS A 174 -21.73 -12.40 9.91
N TYR A 175 -21.21 -11.78 8.84
CA TYR A 175 -20.37 -12.42 7.83
C TYR A 175 -19.15 -11.55 7.45
N PRO A 176 -18.21 -11.29 8.39
CA PRO A 176 -17.02 -10.47 8.15
C PRO A 176 -16.13 -11.01 7.02
N SER A 177 -16.16 -12.32 6.74
CA SER A 177 -15.43 -12.93 5.62
C SER A 177 -15.78 -12.32 4.26
N ARG A 178 -16.98 -11.74 4.08
CA ARG A 178 -17.38 -11.07 2.84
C ARG A 178 -16.61 -9.77 2.62
N PHE A 179 -16.48 -8.96 3.66
CA PHE A 179 -15.68 -7.74 3.63
C PHE A 179 -14.21 -8.08 3.43
N LEU A 180 -13.72 -9.07 4.18
CA LEU A 180 -12.34 -9.55 4.05
C LEU A 180 -12.04 -10.02 2.62
N SER A 181 -12.86 -10.89 2.06
CA SER A 181 -12.68 -11.38 0.68
C SER A 181 -12.60 -10.25 -0.33
N ALA A 182 -13.52 -9.27 -0.26
CA ALA A 182 -13.51 -8.12 -1.16
C ALA A 182 -12.23 -7.28 -1.03
N SER A 183 -11.76 -7.03 0.20
CA SER A 183 -10.51 -6.34 0.45
C SER A 183 -9.29 -7.12 -0.05
N LEU A 184 -9.22 -8.43 0.19
CA LEU A 184 -8.12 -9.28 -0.27
C LEU A 184 -8.02 -9.28 -1.80
N MET A 185 -9.16 -9.39 -2.49
CA MET A 185 -9.21 -9.33 -3.95
C MET A 185 -8.72 -7.97 -4.48
N ALA A 186 -9.14 -6.86 -3.86
CA ALA A 186 -8.68 -5.53 -4.26
C ALA A 186 -7.19 -5.31 -4.01
N ILE A 187 -6.66 -5.84 -2.90
CA ILE A 187 -5.21 -5.83 -2.63
C ILE A 187 -4.49 -6.66 -3.69
N LEU A 188 -4.94 -7.87 -4.00
CA LEU A 188 -4.30 -8.73 -5.00
C LEU A 188 -4.29 -8.08 -6.40
N SER A 189 -5.39 -7.46 -6.81
CA SER A 189 -5.48 -6.82 -8.13
C SER A 189 -4.61 -5.56 -8.25
N SER A 190 -4.36 -4.88 -7.14
CA SER A 190 -3.56 -3.65 -7.10
C SER A 190 -2.14 -3.88 -6.58
N TYR A 191 -1.75 -5.11 -6.22
CA TYR A 191 -0.44 -5.36 -5.64
C TYR A 191 0.66 -5.40 -6.70
N ARG A 192 1.74 -4.65 -6.48
CA ARG A 192 3.00 -4.79 -7.21
C ARG A 192 4.16 -5.05 -6.25
N PRO A 193 4.98 -6.09 -6.50
CA PRO A 193 6.09 -6.43 -5.61
C PRO A 193 7.07 -5.26 -5.45
N SER A 194 7.10 -4.70 -4.26
CA SER A 194 8.08 -3.71 -3.79
C SER A 194 8.29 -3.94 -2.30
N SER A 195 9.46 -3.59 -1.76
CA SER A 195 9.73 -3.80 -0.33
C SER A 195 8.67 -3.15 0.56
N GLN A 196 8.28 -1.93 0.24
CA GLN A 196 7.26 -1.17 0.96
C GLN A 196 5.88 -1.83 0.89
N ALA A 197 5.40 -2.21 -0.31
CA ALA A 197 4.09 -2.85 -0.47
C ALA A 197 4.04 -4.22 0.22
N THR A 198 5.08 -5.03 0.07
CA THR A 198 5.17 -6.35 0.71
C THR A 198 5.21 -6.22 2.24
N HIS A 199 5.90 -5.20 2.78
CA HIS A 199 5.88 -4.89 4.20
C HIS A 199 4.48 -4.53 4.70
N ALA A 200 3.75 -3.68 3.98
CA ALA A 200 2.39 -3.29 4.34
C ALA A 200 1.44 -4.51 4.36
N ILE A 201 1.52 -5.37 3.33
CA ILE A 201 0.73 -6.61 3.25
C ILE A 201 1.08 -7.57 4.37
N THR A 202 2.36 -7.73 4.68
CA THR A 202 2.82 -8.60 5.76
C THR A 202 2.28 -8.13 7.10
N ALA A 203 2.35 -6.82 7.39
CA ALA A 203 1.80 -6.24 8.61
C ALA A 203 0.28 -6.43 8.69
N PHE A 204 -0.43 -6.27 7.57
CA PHE A 204 -1.86 -6.54 7.46
C PHE A 204 -2.19 -8.02 7.76
N ALA A 205 -1.51 -8.96 7.10
CA ALA A 205 -1.73 -10.40 7.30
C ALA A 205 -1.44 -10.85 8.73
N GLN A 206 -0.39 -10.30 9.36
CA GLN A 206 -0.06 -10.55 10.77
C GLN A 206 -1.14 -10.01 11.72
N THR A 207 -1.69 -8.83 11.43
CA THR A 207 -2.79 -8.22 12.19
C THR A 207 -4.04 -9.10 12.14
N LEU A 208 -4.40 -9.61 10.96
CA LEU A 208 -5.55 -10.52 10.80
C LEU A 208 -5.35 -11.89 11.43
N SER A 209 -4.11 -12.38 11.45
CA SER A 209 -3.79 -13.70 12.00
C SER A 209 -3.73 -13.72 13.53
N GLY A 210 -3.82 -12.56 14.20
CA GLY A 210 -3.71 -12.44 15.66
C GLY A 210 -2.34 -12.78 16.25
N ASN A 211 -1.38 -13.13 15.40
CA ASN A 211 -0.05 -13.56 15.80
C ASN A 211 0.91 -12.37 15.79
N LYS A 212 1.04 -11.69 16.93
CA LYS A 212 2.21 -10.86 17.23
C LYS A 212 3.42 -11.80 17.42
N ARG A 213 3.92 -12.45 16.34
CA ARG A 213 5.12 -13.29 16.43
C ARG A 213 6.24 -12.43 17.04
N PRO A 214 6.93 -12.89 18.09
CA PRO A 214 8.15 -12.23 18.54
C PRO A 214 9.07 -12.11 17.33
N PRO A 215 9.66 -10.93 17.08
CA PRO A 215 10.60 -10.78 15.98
C PRO A 215 11.68 -11.84 16.15
N LEU A 216 11.91 -12.64 15.10
CA LEU A 216 13.01 -13.58 15.06
C LEU A 216 14.31 -12.83 15.42
N PRO A 217 15.21 -13.42 16.22
CA PRO A 217 16.45 -12.76 16.59
C PRO A 217 17.23 -12.38 15.33
N THR A 218 17.26 -11.08 15.03
CA THR A 218 17.94 -10.53 13.86
C THR A 218 19.44 -10.65 14.09
N ARG A 219 20.12 -11.46 13.27
CA ARG A 219 21.58 -11.53 13.32
C ARG A 219 22.15 -10.48 12.36
N LYS A 220 22.57 -9.35 12.94
CA LYS A 220 23.50 -8.31 12.42
C LYS A 220 23.17 -7.70 11.04
N SER A 221 22.42 -6.60 11.01
CA SER A 221 22.90 -5.24 10.72
C SER A 221 21.70 -4.29 10.54
N SER A 222 21.79 -3.13 11.18
CA SER A 222 20.75 -2.13 11.29
C SER A 222 20.58 -1.35 9.98
N LEU A 223 19.47 -1.54 9.29
CA LEU A 223 18.92 -0.54 8.38
C LEU A 223 17.68 0.05 9.02
N SER A 224 17.72 1.37 9.20
CA SER A 224 16.60 2.19 9.64
C SER A 224 15.61 2.29 8.48
N ILE A 225 14.79 1.26 8.29
CA ILE A 225 13.57 1.39 7.49
C ILE A 225 12.75 2.47 8.19
N GLN A 226 12.50 3.59 7.51
CA GLN A 226 11.49 4.54 7.96
C GLN A 226 10.17 3.79 7.92
N ASN A 227 9.77 3.25 9.08
CA ASN A 227 8.51 2.58 9.26
C ASN A 227 7.38 3.59 9.00
N LEU A 228 6.90 3.65 7.75
CA LEU A 228 5.53 4.08 7.47
C LEU A 228 4.51 3.03 7.96
N THR A 229 4.99 1.89 8.45
CA THR A 229 4.17 0.95 9.23
C THR A 229 3.71 1.61 10.51
N ILE A 230 2.40 1.75 10.59
CA ILE A 230 1.64 2.26 11.72
C ILE A 230 2.01 1.46 12.96
N ALA A 231 2.96 1.96 13.75
CA ALA A 231 2.99 1.65 15.16
C ALA A 231 1.66 2.17 15.70
N SER A 232 0.72 1.24 15.92
CA SER A 232 -0.51 1.55 16.62
C SER A 232 -0.05 1.88 18.04
N ASP A 233 0.04 3.16 18.38
CA ASP A 233 0.25 3.55 19.76
C ASP A 233 -0.95 2.97 20.51
N GLU A 234 -0.74 2.05 21.46
CA GLU A 234 -1.82 1.35 22.19
C GLU A 234 -2.69 2.32 23.02
N LYS A 235 -2.39 3.62 22.96
CA LYS A 235 -3.11 4.72 23.60
C LYS A 235 -4.22 5.35 22.77
N ASP A 236 -4.33 5.03 21.48
CA ASP A 236 -5.35 5.63 20.63
C ASP A 236 -6.66 4.81 20.64
N GLU A 237 -7.68 5.35 21.30
CA GLU A 237 -8.99 4.71 21.42
C GLU A 237 -9.66 4.51 20.05
N LYS A 238 -10.06 3.27 19.76
CA LYS A 238 -10.80 2.89 18.54
C LYS A 238 -12.29 2.95 18.80
N ALA A 239 -13.05 3.62 17.93
CA ALA A 239 -14.51 3.63 18.06
C ALA A 239 -15.09 2.24 17.77
N PRO A 240 -16.11 1.79 18.51
CA PRO A 240 -16.80 0.53 18.24
C PRO A 240 -17.52 0.55 16.88
N ASP A 241 -17.87 -0.62 16.34
CA ASP A 241 -18.77 -0.73 15.18
C ASP A 241 -20.19 -0.35 15.61
N PRO A 242 -20.78 0.75 15.09
CA PRO A 242 -22.12 1.19 15.46
C PRO A 242 -23.22 0.20 15.02
N GLU A 243 -22.94 -0.66 14.04
CA GLU A 243 -23.89 -1.63 13.49
C GLU A 243 -23.58 -3.07 13.91
N ALA A 244 -22.90 -3.24 15.04
CA ALA A 244 -22.39 -4.54 15.49
C ALA A 244 -23.47 -5.63 15.52
N ALA A 245 -23.17 -6.76 14.90
CA ALA A 245 -24.00 -7.96 14.90
C ALA A 245 -23.22 -9.17 15.43
N ALA A 246 -23.93 -10.18 15.93
CA ALA A 246 -23.31 -11.43 16.36
C ALA A 246 -22.75 -12.20 15.15
N GLU A 247 -21.48 -12.60 15.24
CA GLU A 247 -20.77 -13.36 14.22
C GLU A 247 -21.24 -14.82 14.17
N ASP A 248 -21.25 -15.39 12.96
CA ASP A 248 -21.45 -16.82 12.79
C ASP A 248 -20.21 -17.59 13.27
N PRO A 249 -20.34 -18.63 14.12
CA PRO A 249 -19.20 -19.39 14.64
C PRO A 249 -18.27 -20.01 13.59
N LYS A 250 -18.73 -20.16 12.33
CA LYS A 250 -17.92 -20.68 11.23
C LYS A 250 -16.98 -19.63 10.61
N GLU A 251 -17.19 -18.35 10.88
CA GLU A 251 -16.48 -17.25 10.20
C GLU A 251 -14.99 -17.24 10.49
N GLU A 252 -14.56 -17.54 11.72
CA GLU A 252 -13.14 -17.57 12.08
C GLU A 252 -12.35 -18.54 11.19
N ALA A 253 -12.90 -19.75 10.97
CA ALA A 253 -12.27 -20.75 10.12
C ALA A 253 -12.22 -20.32 8.64
N ILE A 254 -13.25 -19.60 8.16
CA ILE A 254 -13.31 -19.07 6.79
C ILE A 254 -12.27 -17.96 6.62
N GLN A 255 -12.23 -16.99 7.54
CA GLN A 255 -11.26 -15.89 7.51
C GLN A 255 -9.83 -16.41 7.54
N LYS A 256 -9.53 -17.40 8.40
CA LYS A 256 -8.20 -18.04 8.45
C LYS A 256 -7.81 -18.66 7.10
N LYS A 257 -8.72 -19.38 6.44
CA LYS A 257 -8.48 -19.96 5.12
C LYS A 257 -8.27 -18.90 4.04
N LEU A 258 -9.05 -17.81 4.08
CA LEU A 258 -8.89 -16.68 3.15
C LEU A 258 -7.51 -16.04 3.29
N VAL A 259 -7.09 -15.73 4.53
CA VAL A 259 -5.76 -15.14 4.79
C VAL A 259 -4.66 -16.10 4.36
N GLN A 260 -4.77 -17.39 4.66
CA GLN A 260 -3.79 -18.39 4.23
C GLN A 260 -3.68 -18.45 2.70
N SER A 261 -4.81 -18.51 1.98
CA SER A 261 -4.82 -18.52 0.51
C SER A 261 -4.21 -17.23 -0.04
N PHE A 262 -4.55 -16.08 0.54
CA PHE A 262 -4.02 -14.79 0.15
C PHE A 262 -2.49 -14.71 0.32
N VAL A 263 -1.96 -15.12 1.46
CA VAL A 263 -0.50 -15.13 1.70
C VAL A 263 0.22 -16.01 0.69
N THR A 264 -0.33 -17.18 0.34
CA THR A 264 0.24 -18.03 -0.71
C THR A 264 0.30 -17.32 -2.07
N HIS A 265 -0.76 -16.62 -2.48
CA HIS A 265 -0.77 -15.86 -3.74
C HIS A 265 0.21 -14.69 -3.72
N ILE A 266 0.34 -13.99 -2.59
CA ILE A 266 1.33 -12.92 -2.44
C ILE A 266 2.75 -13.46 -2.55
N ILE A 267 3.05 -14.62 -1.97
CA ILE A 267 4.34 -15.29 -2.11
C ILE A 267 4.60 -15.64 -3.58
N GLU A 268 3.62 -16.19 -4.29
CA GLU A 268 3.74 -16.51 -5.71
C GLU A 268 4.07 -15.26 -6.54
N LEU A 269 3.29 -14.19 -6.40
CA LEU A 269 3.52 -12.92 -7.10
C LEU A 269 4.88 -12.31 -6.74
N TYR A 270 5.27 -12.38 -5.47
CA TYR A 270 6.55 -11.83 -5.02
C TYR A 270 7.75 -12.58 -5.62
N VAL A 271 7.72 -13.91 -5.61
CA VAL A 271 8.79 -14.76 -6.14
C VAL A 271 8.88 -14.69 -7.66
N LYS A 272 7.74 -14.46 -8.35
CA LYS A 272 7.71 -14.27 -9.80
C LYS A 272 8.55 -13.05 -10.24
N ASP A 273 8.46 -11.95 -9.51
CA ASP A 273 9.15 -10.70 -9.86
C ASP A 273 10.51 -10.55 -9.15
N ASN A 274 10.76 -11.32 -8.08
CA ASN A 274 12.00 -11.27 -7.32
C ASN A 274 12.67 -12.65 -7.28
N SER A 275 13.74 -12.85 -8.04
CA SER A 275 14.55 -14.07 -7.92
C SER A 275 15.21 -14.16 -6.54
N LEU A 276 15.07 -15.32 -5.91
CA LEU A 276 15.69 -15.65 -4.63
C LEU A 276 16.92 -16.57 -4.79
N ASP A 277 17.15 -17.06 -6.01
CA ASP A 277 18.26 -17.94 -6.39
C ASP A 277 18.49 -19.12 -5.42
N TRP A 278 17.44 -19.60 -4.77
CA TRP A 278 17.53 -20.66 -3.75
C TRP A 278 18.15 -21.93 -4.30
N SER A 279 17.79 -22.32 -5.53
CA SER A 279 18.35 -23.50 -6.19
C SER A 279 19.86 -23.37 -6.42
N ALA A 280 20.32 -22.20 -6.90
CA ALA A 280 21.74 -21.94 -7.13
C ALA A 280 22.52 -21.92 -5.81
N ARG A 281 22.02 -21.23 -4.77
CA ARG A 281 22.63 -21.20 -3.44
C ARG A 281 22.69 -22.59 -2.79
N LEU A 282 21.63 -23.38 -2.94
CA LEU A 282 21.58 -24.74 -2.43
C LEU A 282 22.58 -25.64 -3.15
N GLN A 283 22.72 -25.48 -4.47
CA GLN A 283 23.70 -26.22 -5.26
C GLN A 283 25.14 -25.88 -4.87
N GLU A 284 25.46 -24.60 -4.62
CA GLU A 284 26.78 -24.19 -4.11
C GLU A 284 27.09 -24.82 -2.75
N HIS A 285 26.07 -24.92 -1.88
CA HIS A 285 26.22 -25.56 -0.56
C HIS A 285 26.51 -27.06 -0.66
N PHE A 286 25.89 -27.79 -1.60
CA PHE A 286 26.08 -29.24 -1.74
C PHE A 286 27.27 -29.62 -2.64
N ALA A 287 27.72 -28.75 -3.54
CA ALA A 287 28.79 -29.02 -4.49
C ALA A 287 29.83 -27.88 -4.53
N PRO A 288 30.56 -27.63 -3.43
CA PRO A 288 31.52 -26.54 -3.35
C PRO A 288 32.66 -26.66 -4.37
N ASP A 289 33.02 -27.88 -4.77
CA ASP A 289 34.06 -28.14 -5.77
C ASP A 289 33.70 -27.64 -7.19
N LYS A 290 32.42 -27.35 -7.43
CA LYS A 290 31.92 -26.84 -8.72
C LYS A 290 31.85 -25.31 -8.77
N ILE A 291 32.23 -24.62 -7.68
CA ILE A 291 32.24 -23.17 -7.62
C ILE A 291 33.40 -22.66 -8.49
N VAL A 292 33.11 -21.73 -9.40
CA VAL A 292 34.11 -21.16 -10.31
C VAL A 292 35.03 -20.22 -9.52
N PRO A 293 36.34 -20.49 -9.44
CA PRO A 293 37.27 -19.61 -8.73
C PRO A 293 37.30 -18.21 -9.36
N GLY A 294 37.25 -17.17 -8.53
CA GLY A 294 37.34 -15.77 -8.95
C GLY A 294 36.03 -15.12 -9.41
N LYS A 295 34.92 -15.86 -9.45
CA LYS A 295 33.57 -15.28 -9.57
C LYS A 295 32.91 -15.19 -8.20
N LYS A 296 32.16 -14.10 -7.98
CA LYS A 296 31.32 -13.96 -6.79
C LYS A 296 30.27 -15.07 -6.78
N ASN A 297 30.19 -15.83 -5.70
CA ASN A 297 29.19 -16.90 -5.58
C ASN A 297 27.84 -16.31 -5.15
N PHE A 298 26.75 -17.03 -5.46
CA PHE A 298 25.38 -16.57 -5.14
C PHE A 298 25.19 -16.44 -3.63
N GLY A 299 25.78 -17.35 -2.84
CA GLY A 299 25.76 -17.28 -1.37
C GLY A 299 26.48 -16.04 -0.78
N GLU A 300 27.50 -15.50 -1.44
CA GLU A 300 28.21 -14.26 -1.08
C GLU A 300 27.44 -13.05 -1.55
N ALA A 301 26.86 -13.09 -2.75
CA ALA A 301 25.98 -12.04 -3.24
C ALA A 301 24.85 -11.75 -2.24
N PHE A 302 24.11 -12.78 -1.80
CA PHE A 302 23.06 -12.63 -0.79
C PHE A 302 23.58 -12.27 0.61
N ARG A 303 24.87 -12.44 0.91
CA ARG A 303 25.48 -12.03 2.19
C ARG A 303 26.03 -10.61 2.18
N GLU A 304 26.24 -10.02 1.02
CA GLU A 304 26.85 -8.69 0.87
C GLU A 304 25.86 -7.66 0.34
N ASP A 305 24.96 -8.07 -0.55
CA ASP A 305 23.96 -7.20 -1.16
C ASP A 305 22.77 -6.99 -0.21
N LEU A 306 22.50 -5.74 0.11
CA LEU A 306 21.45 -5.34 1.04
C LEU A 306 20.05 -5.58 0.46
N GLU A 307 19.85 -5.40 -0.84
CA GLU A 307 18.54 -5.60 -1.47
C GLU A 307 18.16 -7.08 -1.49
N LEU A 308 19.14 -7.96 -1.77
CA LEU A 308 18.94 -9.41 -1.75
C LEU A 308 18.66 -9.93 -0.34
N GLN A 309 19.32 -9.37 0.68
CA GLN A 309 19.01 -9.66 2.08
C GLN A 309 17.61 -9.21 2.46
N GLU A 310 17.20 -8.01 2.05
CA GLU A 310 15.87 -7.50 2.32
C GLU A 310 14.80 -8.40 1.72
N ARG A 311 15.01 -8.89 0.48
CA ARG A 311 14.09 -9.83 -0.18
C ARG A 311 13.92 -11.14 0.60
N GLU A 312 15.02 -11.70 1.09
CA GLU A 312 14.99 -12.93 1.90
C GLU A 312 14.27 -12.70 3.24
N VAL A 313 14.56 -11.58 3.91
CA VAL A 313 13.91 -11.21 5.18
C VAL A 313 12.42 -10.96 5.00
N LEU A 314 12.03 -10.29 3.92
CA LEU A 314 10.63 -10.01 3.58
C LEU A 314 9.83 -11.29 3.41
N LEU A 315 10.33 -12.21 2.58
CA LEU A 315 9.69 -13.49 2.36
C LEU A 315 9.61 -14.32 3.64
N GLY A 316 10.67 -14.32 4.45
CA GLY A 316 10.68 -15.00 5.76
C GLY A 316 9.65 -14.45 6.75
N LYS A 317 9.18 -13.20 6.58
CA LYS A 317 8.10 -12.63 7.41
C LYS A 317 6.70 -13.00 6.91
N LEU A 318 6.55 -13.43 5.66
CA LEU A 318 5.28 -13.89 5.08
C LEU A 318 4.92 -15.33 5.50
N VAL A 319 5.91 -16.16 5.85
CA VAL A 319 5.77 -17.59 6.22
C VAL A 319 5.79 -17.79 7.74
#